data_AF-A0A504YNJ7-F1
#
_entry.id   AF-A0A504YNJ7-F1
#
_cell.length_a   1.000
_cell.length_b   1.000
_cell.length_c   1.000
_cell.angle_alpha   90.00
_cell.angle_beta   90.00
_cell.angle_gamma   90.00
#
_symmetry.space_group_name_H-M   'P 1'
#
loop_
_entity.id
_entity.type
_entity.pdbx_description
1 polymer ?
#
loop_
_entity_poly.entity_id
_entity_poly.type
_entity_poly.pdbx_seq_one_letter_code
_entity_poly.pdbx_strand_id
1 'polypeptide(L)'
;MPCFQCGKQFTVLSRERSCDECKRLFCSRCLRYKHKVSTPTAHTMKLCYACYERINNPNQQRHTGDLDPPKILLDRMMRLEINRTPPHVKPINTANRVTSNSNTSQDDLETRTKNLLYDVPSGSIPSIEELESRLHNLMDVKASEIGSSKVFPELSDEEKVSRIISQVLPIPKRHLFQFLE
;
A
#
# COMPACT_ATOMS: atom_id res chain seq x y z
N MET A 1 10.91 2.17 -21.01
CA MET A 1 9.68 1.53 -20.50
C MET A 1 9.35 0.30 -21.36
N PRO A 2 8.97 -0.85 -20.80
CA PRO A 2 8.56 -2.03 -21.57
C PRO A 2 7.07 -1.98 -21.97
N CYS A 3 6.66 -2.86 -22.89
CA CYS A 3 5.26 -3.08 -23.23
C CYS A 3 4.47 -3.53 -21.99
N PHE A 4 3.36 -2.86 -21.69
CA PHE A 4 2.55 -3.16 -20.50
C PHE A 4 1.93 -4.56 -20.50
N GLN A 5 1.67 -5.17 -21.67
CA GLN A 5 1.04 -6.49 -21.75
C GLN A 5 2.03 -7.65 -21.76
N CYS A 6 3.14 -7.52 -22.50
CA CYS A 6 4.06 -8.63 -22.76
C CYS A 6 5.49 -8.41 -22.25
N GLY A 7 5.76 -7.27 -21.59
CA GLY A 7 7.08 -6.96 -21.03
C GLY A 7 8.18 -6.70 -22.06
N LYS A 8 7.91 -6.80 -23.37
CA LYS A 8 8.91 -6.57 -24.42
C LYS A 8 9.47 -5.15 -24.33
N GLN A 9 10.80 -5.03 -24.28
CA GLN A 9 11.47 -3.74 -24.34
C GLN A 9 11.31 -3.09 -25.73
N PHE A 10 11.10 -1.78 -25.76
CA PHE A 10 11.05 -1.03 -27.01
C PHE A 10 12.47 -0.82 -27.55
N THR A 11 12.61 -0.99 -28.85
CA THR A 11 13.86 -0.78 -29.60
C THR A 11 13.53 0.01 -30.87
N VAL A 12 14.54 0.44 -31.62
CA VAL A 12 14.31 1.20 -32.88
C VAL A 12 13.41 0.43 -33.87
N LEU A 13 13.54 -0.90 -33.92
CA LEU A 13 12.69 -1.78 -34.73
C LEU A 13 11.30 -1.99 -34.11
N SER A 14 11.20 -1.89 -32.79
CA SER A 14 9.99 -2.13 -32.00
C SER A 14 9.49 -0.82 -31.38
N ARG A 15 8.97 0.07 -32.23
CA ARG A 15 8.42 1.37 -31.81
C ARG A 15 7.32 1.21 -30.77
N GLU A 16 7.35 2.08 -29.76
CA GLU A 16 6.29 2.21 -28.77
C GLU A 16 5.02 2.82 -29.36
N ARG A 17 3.86 2.39 -28.86
CA ARG A 17 2.55 2.92 -29.26
C ARG A 17 1.66 3.02 -28.03
N SER A 18 0.88 4.08 -27.93
CA SER A 18 -0.06 4.29 -26.82
C SER A 18 -1.45 3.74 -27.16
N CYS A 19 -2.13 3.17 -26.17
CA CYS A 19 -3.57 2.88 -26.26
C CYS A 19 -4.38 4.18 -26.19
N ASP A 20 -5.38 4.35 -27.05
CA ASP A 20 -6.19 5.58 -27.07
C ASP A 20 -7.04 5.76 -25.81
N GLU A 21 -7.40 4.67 -25.13
CA GLU A 21 -8.24 4.68 -23.94
C GLU A 21 -7.41 4.83 -22.65
N CYS A 22 -6.56 3.84 -22.32
CA CYS A 22 -5.81 3.83 -21.06
C CYS A 22 -4.46 4.55 -21.11
N LYS A 23 -4.06 5.08 -22.28
CA LYS A 23 -2.80 5.81 -22.54
C LYS A 23 -1.51 5.07 -22.14
N ARG A 24 -1.58 3.77 -21.84
CA ARG A 24 -0.40 2.93 -21.57
C ARG A 24 0.34 2.57 -22.86
N LEU A 25 1.64 2.27 -22.73
CA LEU A 25 2.53 1.91 -23.83
C LEU A 25 2.48 0.41 -24.15
N PHE A 26 2.40 0.10 -25.44
CA PHE A 26 2.31 -1.26 -25.96
C PHE A 26 3.17 -1.41 -27.22
N CYS A 27 3.58 -2.65 -27.52
CA CYS A 27 4.17 -2.97 -28.81
C CYS A 27 3.08 -3.11 -29.89
N SER A 28 3.47 -3.05 -31.16
CA SER A 28 2.54 -3.19 -32.29
C SER A 28 1.70 -4.47 -32.26
N ARG A 29 2.24 -5.57 -31.71
CA ARG A 29 1.52 -6.85 -31.57
C ARG A 29 0.43 -6.80 -30.49
N CYS A 30 0.68 -6.08 -29.40
CA CYS A 30 -0.28 -5.96 -28.29
C CYS A 30 -1.35 -4.90 -28.55
N LEU A 31 -1.05 -3.87 -29.35
CA LEU A 31 -1.99 -2.82 -29.75
C LEU A 31 -2.61 -3.06 -31.14
N ARG A 32 -3.25 -4.22 -31.31
CA ARG A 32 -3.85 -4.65 -32.59
C ARG A 32 -5.35 -4.39 -32.70
N TYR A 33 -6.01 -4.15 -31.58
CA TYR A 33 -7.48 -4.04 -31.53
C TYR A 33 -7.89 -2.64 -31.99
N LYS A 34 -8.97 -2.57 -32.76
CA LYS A 34 -9.52 -1.32 -33.26
C LYS A 34 -10.99 -1.24 -32.89
N HIS A 35 -11.43 -0.07 -32.46
CA HIS A 35 -12.83 0.22 -32.19
C HIS A 35 -13.25 1.44 -33.04
N LYS A 36 -14.40 1.34 -33.71
CA LYS A 36 -14.96 2.42 -34.51
C LYS A 36 -15.85 3.25 -33.60
N VAL A 37 -15.49 4.50 -33.36
CA VAL A 37 -16.32 5.39 -32.55
C VAL A 37 -17.42 5.96 -33.44
N SER A 38 -18.67 5.87 -32.98
CA SER A 38 -19.84 6.45 -33.64
C SER A 38 -19.93 7.95 -33.37
N THR A 39 -18.88 8.69 -33.74
CA THR A 39 -18.87 10.16 -33.76
C THR A 39 -19.06 10.66 -35.19
N PRO A 40 -19.53 11.91 -35.40
CA PRO A 40 -19.78 12.48 -36.74
C PRO A 40 -18.53 12.44 -37.64
N THR A 41 -17.34 12.41 -37.04
CA THR A 41 -16.10 12.04 -37.71
C THR A 41 -15.79 10.57 -37.39
N ALA A 42 -15.80 9.72 -38.42
CA ALA A 42 -15.52 8.29 -38.28
C ALA A 42 -14.03 8.07 -37.93
N HIS A 43 -13.67 8.13 -36.65
CA HIS A 43 -12.32 7.88 -36.16
C HIS A 43 -12.20 6.44 -35.63
N THR A 44 -11.16 5.73 -36.06
CA THR A 44 -10.83 4.39 -35.54
C THR A 44 -9.81 4.50 -34.40
N MET A 45 -10.21 4.16 -33.18
CA MET A 45 -9.31 4.12 -32.03
C MET A 45 -8.53 2.79 -32.00
N LYS A 46 -7.24 2.85 -31.68
CA LYS A 46 -6.38 1.69 -31.43
C LYS A 46 -6.31 1.41 -29.95
N LEU A 47 -6.68 0.18 -29.59
CA LEU A 47 -6.86 -0.24 -28.20
C LEU A 47 -5.98 -1.43 -27.86
N CYS A 48 -5.67 -1.57 -26.57
CA CYS A 48 -5.18 -2.82 -26.00
C CYS A 48 -6.32 -3.80 -25.76
N TYR A 49 -6.01 -5.09 -25.57
CA TYR A 49 -7.02 -6.13 -25.37
C TYR A 49 -7.98 -5.82 -24.21
N ALA A 50 -7.44 -5.40 -23.06
CA ALA A 50 -8.24 -5.10 -21.88
C ALA A 50 -9.24 -3.93 -22.10
N CYS A 51 -8.84 -2.89 -22.83
CA CYS A 51 -9.72 -1.78 -23.16
C CYS A 51 -10.76 -2.18 -24.22
N TYR A 52 -10.36 -2.96 -25.22
CA TYR A 52 -11.27 -3.48 -26.24
C TYR A 52 -12.35 -4.37 -25.62
N GLU A 53 -11.98 -5.29 -24.73
CA GLU A 53 -12.90 -6.17 -24.01
C GLU A 53 -13.88 -5.35 -23.15
N ARG A 54 -13.40 -4.33 -22.44
CA ARG A 54 -14.26 -3.45 -21.63
C ARG A 54 -15.27 -2.67 -22.45
N ILE A 55 -14.87 -2.14 -23.61
CA ILE A 55 -15.73 -1.32 -24.46
C ILE A 55 -16.76 -2.18 -25.22
N ASN A 56 -16.33 -3.33 -25.74
CA ASN A 56 -17.20 -4.19 -26.53
C ASN A 56 -18.01 -5.20 -25.71
N ASN A 57 -17.59 -5.48 -24.47
CA ASN A 57 -18.28 -6.38 -23.55
C ASN A 57 -18.45 -5.75 -22.16
N PRO A 58 -19.33 -4.74 -22.02
CA PRO A 58 -19.56 -4.06 -20.75
C PRO A 58 -20.18 -4.98 -19.67
N ASN A 59 -20.80 -6.10 -20.08
CA ASN A 59 -21.44 -7.06 -19.18
C ASN A 59 -20.43 -8.01 -18.51
N GLN A 60 -19.20 -8.11 -19.01
CA GLN A 60 -18.09 -8.73 -18.29
C GLN A 60 -17.49 -7.71 -17.32
N GLN A 61 -18.27 -7.33 -16.31
CA GLN A 61 -17.71 -6.62 -15.15
C GLN A 61 -16.68 -7.56 -14.52
N ARG A 62 -15.39 -7.21 -14.65
CA ARG A 62 -14.36 -7.83 -13.81
C ARG A 62 -14.71 -7.41 -12.40
N HIS A 63 -15.01 -8.39 -11.54
CA HIS A 63 -15.24 -8.19 -10.11
C HIS A 63 -13.98 -7.60 -9.47
N THR A 64 -13.79 -6.30 -9.59
CA THR A 64 -12.68 -5.53 -9.04
C THR A 64 -13.28 -4.26 -8.46
N GLY A 65 -13.84 -4.33 -7.25
CA GLY A 65 -14.45 -3.14 -6.65
C GLY A 65 -15.06 -3.40 -5.29
N ASP A 66 -16.15 -4.16 -5.23
CA ASP A 66 -16.92 -4.36 -4.00
C ASP A 66 -17.36 -5.81 -3.89
N LEU A 67 -16.41 -6.70 -3.62
CA LEU A 67 -16.80 -7.99 -3.07
C LEU A 67 -16.84 -7.77 -1.56
N ASP A 68 -18.06 -7.71 -1.02
CA ASP A 68 -18.25 -7.78 0.43
C ASP A 68 -17.40 -8.91 0.99
N PRO A 69 -16.72 -8.69 2.13
CA PRO A 69 -15.93 -9.74 2.76
C PRO A 69 -16.79 -11.00 2.92
N PRO A 70 -16.24 -12.20 2.66
CA PRO A 70 -17.00 -13.44 2.78
C PRO A 70 -17.71 -13.51 4.14
N LYS A 71 -18.95 -14.01 4.18
CA LYS A 71 -19.78 -14.07 5.41
C LYS A 71 -19.05 -14.68 6.62
N ILE A 72 -18.14 -15.63 6.37
CA ILE A 72 -17.31 -16.27 7.39
C ILE A 72 -16.35 -15.27 8.06
N LEU A 73 -15.78 -14.34 7.28
CA LEU A 73 -14.90 -13.29 7.81
C LEU A 73 -15.68 -12.32 8.70
N LEU A 74 -16.87 -11.90 8.27
CA LEU A 74 -17.77 -11.06 9.07
C LEU A 74 -18.15 -11.72 10.40
N ASP A 75 -18.54 -13.01 10.40
CA ASP A 75 -18.87 -13.76 11.62
C ASP A 75 -17.67 -13.88 12.56
N ARG A 76 -16.46 -14.09 12.03
CA ARG A 76 -15.22 -14.09 12.85
C ARG A 76 -14.96 -12.73 13.49
N MET A 77 -15.12 -11.64 12.74
CA MET A 77 -14.94 -10.28 13.26
C MET A 77 -15.95 -9.98 14.36
N MET A 78 -17.24 -10.30 14.14
CA MET A 78 -18.28 -10.09 15.16
C MET A 78 -18.00 -10.91 16.43
N ARG A 79 -17.57 -12.17 16.32
CA ARG A 79 -17.20 -12.98 17.49
C ARG A 79 -16.01 -12.39 18.26
N LEU A 80 -15.01 -11.85 17.56
CA LEU A 80 -13.86 -11.22 18.20
C LEU A 80 -14.24 -9.92 18.92
N GLU A 81 -15.14 -9.13 18.36
CA GLU A 81 -15.64 -7.90 18.99
C GLU A 81 -16.52 -8.19 20.22
N ILE A 82 -17.33 -9.26 20.16
CA ILE A 82 -18.18 -9.71 21.27
C ILE A 82 -17.36 -10.36 22.40
N ASN A 83 -16.24 -11.03 22.07
CA ASN A 83 -15.36 -11.70 23.04
C ASN A 83 -14.32 -10.76 23.71
N ARG A 84 -14.57 -9.45 23.76
CA ARG A 84 -13.79 -8.53 24.62
C ARG A 84 -14.03 -8.76 26.12
N THR A 85 -14.97 -9.62 26.48
CA THR A 85 -15.14 -10.15 27.84
C THR A 85 -14.48 -11.53 27.96
N PRO A 86 -13.83 -11.85 29.10
CA PRO A 86 -13.06 -13.08 29.26
C PRO A 86 -13.93 -14.32 28.99
N PRO A 87 -13.43 -15.29 28.22
CA PRO A 87 -14.26 -16.40 27.76
C PRO A 87 -14.55 -17.35 28.92
N HIS A 88 -15.81 -17.42 29.35
CA HIS A 88 -16.30 -18.56 30.12
C HIS A 88 -16.48 -19.74 29.14
N VAL A 89 -15.38 -20.45 28.86
CA VAL A 89 -15.38 -21.62 27.97
C VAL A 89 -16.19 -22.74 28.64
N LYS A 90 -17.33 -23.11 28.05
CA LYS A 90 -17.97 -24.40 28.34
C LYS A 90 -17.27 -25.47 27.49
N PRO A 91 -16.99 -26.67 28.03
CA PRO A 91 -16.23 -27.68 27.29
C PRO A 91 -17.12 -28.29 26.19
N ILE A 92 -16.66 -28.20 24.94
CA ILE A 92 -17.19 -28.99 23.84
C ILE A 92 -16.46 -30.34 23.86
N ASN A 93 -17.20 -31.40 24.17
CA ASN A 93 -16.75 -32.77 23.99
C ASN A 93 -16.77 -33.12 22.51
N THR A 94 -15.64 -33.00 21.83
CA THR A 94 -15.40 -33.72 20.57
C THR A 94 -13.98 -34.24 20.55
N ALA A 95 -13.86 -35.56 20.65
CA ALA A 95 -12.62 -36.28 20.51
C ALA A 95 -11.98 -36.01 19.13
N ASN A 96 -10.65 -36.01 19.14
CA ASN A 96 -9.72 -35.98 18.00
C ASN A 96 -9.31 -34.60 17.45
N ARG A 97 -8.13 -34.14 17.92
CA ARG A 97 -6.85 -34.18 17.17
C ARG A 97 -6.08 -32.84 17.21
N VAL A 98 -4.81 -32.97 17.59
CA VAL A 98 -3.69 -31.99 17.60
C VAL A 98 -3.68 -31.00 18.77
N THR A 99 -3.12 -31.48 19.88
CA THR A 99 -2.61 -30.69 21.00
C THR A 99 -1.40 -29.87 20.55
N SER A 100 -1.60 -28.58 20.34
CA SER A 100 -0.59 -27.54 20.58
C SER A 100 -1.28 -26.34 21.22
N ASN A 101 -2.13 -26.62 22.21
CA ASN A 101 -2.56 -25.61 23.17
C ASN A 101 -1.56 -25.68 24.30
N SER A 102 -0.52 -24.84 24.23
CA SER A 102 0.12 -24.38 25.45
C SER A 102 -0.93 -23.53 26.18
N ASN A 103 -1.81 -24.19 26.93
CA ASN A 103 -2.57 -23.56 28.00
C ASN A 103 -1.56 -23.20 29.09
N THR A 104 -0.63 -22.29 28.80
CA THR A 104 0.08 -21.58 29.86
C THR A 104 -0.99 -20.76 30.53
N SER A 105 -1.28 -21.09 31.79
CA SER A 105 -2.15 -20.25 32.61
C SER A 105 -1.61 -18.82 32.56
N GLN A 106 -2.48 -17.81 32.71
CA GLN A 106 -2.02 -16.42 32.72
C GLN A 106 -0.90 -16.21 33.76
N ASP A 107 -0.97 -16.95 34.87
CA ASP A 107 0.04 -17.00 35.91
C ASP A 107 1.39 -17.57 35.42
N ASP A 108 1.40 -18.57 34.54
CA ASP A 108 2.62 -19.09 33.92
C ASP A 108 3.29 -18.06 33.00
N LEU A 109 2.48 -17.26 32.29
CA LEU A 109 2.97 -16.17 31.44
C LEU A 109 3.55 -15.02 32.28
N GLU A 110 2.89 -14.67 33.38
CA GLU A 110 3.38 -13.66 34.32
C GLU A 110 4.66 -14.11 35.04
N THR A 111 4.76 -15.39 35.39
CA THR A 111 5.96 -15.96 36.01
C THR A 111 7.12 -15.99 35.02
N ARG A 112 6.85 -16.39 33.76
CA ARG A 112 7.86 -16.41 32.70
C ARG A 112 8.36 -15.02 32.33
N THR A 113 7.48 -14.01 32.30
CA THR A 113 7.89 -12.62 32.03
C THR A 113 8.72 -12.02 33.16
N LYS A 114 8.39 -12.32 34.42
CA LYS A 114 9.23 -11.94 35.57
C LYS A 114 10.62 -12.58 35.49
N ASN A 115 10.70 -13.90 35.24
CA ASN A 115 11.98 -14.59 35.10
C ASN A 115 12.82 -14.01 33.96
N LEU A 116 12.20 -13.70 32.81
CA LEU A 116 12.90 -13.02 31.70
C LEU A 116 13.44 -11.63 32.07
N LEU A 117 12.83 -10.92 33.01
CA LEU A 117 13.33 -9.64 33.49
C LEU A 117 14.52 -9.79 34.45
N TYR A 118 14.56 -10.86 35.24
CA TYR A 118 15.61 -11.13 36.21
C TYR A 118 16.79 -11.93 35.63
N ASP A 119 16.55 -12.80 34.65
CA ASP A 119 17.57 -13.65 33.99
C ASP A 119 18.36 -12.91 32.90
N VAL A 120 18.02 -11.65 32.60
CA VAL A 120 18.90 -10.80 31.78
C VAL A 120 20.07 -10.37 32.67
N PRO A 121 21.31 -10.84 32.41
CA PRO A 121 22.46 -10.32 33.13
C PRO A 121 22.46 -8.81 32.94
N SER A 122 22.59 -8.08 34.05
CA SER A 122 22.72 -6.61 34.08
C SER A 122 23.98 -6.09 33.36
N GLY A 123 24.67 -6.93 32.60
CA GLY A 123 25.74 -6.57 31.68
C GLY A 123 25.23 -6.66 30.25
N SER A 124 24.90 -5.52 29.66
CA SER A 124 25.01 -5.21 28.21
C SER A 124 24.12 -4.05 27.79
N ILE A 125 23.55 -3.27 28.72
CA ILE A 125 23.17 -1.90 28.38
C ILE A 125 24.50 -1.14 28.28
N PRO A 126 24.92 -0.72 27.07
CA PRO A 126 26.15 0.05 26.92
C PRO A 126 26.05 1.31 27.76
N SER A 127 27.17 1.73 28.38
CA SER A 127 27.22 3.02 29.07
C SER A 127 26.85 4.15 28.10
N ILE A 128 26.30 5.25 28.62
CA ILE A 128 25.99 6.46 27.81
C ILE A 128 27.22 6.91 27.00
N GLU A 129 28.42 6.77 27.58
CA GLU A 129 29.71 7.13 26.98
C GLU A 129 30.13 6.16 25.84
N GLU A 130 29.78 4.88 25.96
CA GLU A 130 29.98 3.90 24.90
C GLU A 130 29.02 4.15 23.73
N LEU A 131 27.79 4.57 24.02
CA LEU A 131 26.80 4.99 23.02
C LEU A 131 27.26 6.24 22.26
N GLU A 132 27.77 7.25 22.96
CA GLU A 132 28.32 8.48 22.35
C GLU A 132 29.53 8.18 21.45
N SER A 133 30.45 7.34 21.91
CA SER A 133 31.61 6.91 21.11
C SER A 133 31.19 6.17 19.82
N ARG A 134 30.14 5.35 19.89
CA ARG A 134 29.57 4.67 18.72
C ARG A 134 28.90 5.66 17.75
N LEU A 135 28.22 6.67 18.27
CA LEU A 135 27.62 7.72 17.44
C LEU A 135 28.68 8.55 16.71
N HIS A 136 29.77 8.93 17.38
CA HIS A 136 30.87 9.68 16.74
C HIS A 136 31.48 8.90 15.57
N ASN A 137 31.80 7.62 15.77
CA ASN A 137 32.33 6.76 14.72
C ASN A 137 31.38 6.59 13.52
N LEU A 138 30.07 6.64 13.74
CA LEU A 138 29.07 6.58 12.66
C LEU A 138 28.93 7.89 11.90
N MET A 139 29.17 9.02 12.57
CA MET A 139 29.15 10.36 11.96
C MET A 139 30.39 10.59 11.10
N ASP A 140 31.57 10.15 11.54
CA ASP A 140 32.82 10.27 10.79
C ASP A 140 32.84 9.41 9.51
N VAL A 141 32.15 8.26 9.53
CA VAL A 141 32.03 7.35 8.37
C VAL A 141 31.07 7.90 7.29
N LYS A 142 30.38 9.02 7.53
CA LYS A 142 29.28 9.50 6.69
C LYS A 142 29.43 10.95 6.16
N ALA A 143 30.66 11.37 5.88
CA ALA A 143 30.90 12.58 5.09
C ALA A 143 31.45 12.33 3.68
N SER A 144 32.06 11.16 3.39
CA SER A 144 32.66 10.90 2.07
C SER A 144 31.81 10.09 1.09
N GLU A 145 30.75 9.37 1.51
CA GLU A 145 30.04 8.45 0.60
C GLU A 145 28.50 8.46 0.62
N ILE A 146 27.83 9.37 1.33
CA ILE A 146 26.36 9.43 1.31
C ILE A 146 25.90 10.75 0.73
N GLY A 147 25.54 10.69 -0.54
CA GLY A 147 25.06 11.81 -1.34
C GLY A 147 24.01 12.65 -0.62
N SER A 148 24.31 13.95 -0.53
CA SER A 148 23.42 15.10 -0.34
C SER A 148 21.95 14.76 -0.05
N SER A 149 21.66 14.36 1.19
CA SER A 149 20.28 14.36 1.67
C SER A 149 19.93 15.80 2.01
N LYS A 150 18.90 16.31 1.33
CA LYS A 150 18.40 17.68 1.46
C LYS A 150 18.11 17.96 2.94
N VAL A 151 18.80 18.95 3.49
CA VAL A 151 18.43 19.61 4.73
C VAL A 151 17.02 20.15 4.52
N PHE A 152 16.03 19.56 5.18
CA PHE A 152 14.71 20.18 5.27
C PHE A 152 14.81 21.32 6.28
N PRO A 153 14.45 22.56 5.91
CA PRO A 153 14.36 23.64 6.87
C PRO A 153 13.38 23.26 7.98
N GLU A 154 13.77 23.54 9.22
CA GLU A 154 12.92 23.41 10.39
C GLU A 154 11.77 24.41 10.26
N LEU A 155 10.67 23.97 9.65
CA LEU A 155 9.47 24.77 9.48
C LEU A 155 8.67 24.78 10.78
N SER A 156 8.13 25.95 11.13
CA SER A 156 7.24 26.12 12.27
C SER A 156 6.01 25.19 12.14
N ASP A 157 5.46 24.74 13.27
CA ASP A 157 4.33 23.82 13.27
C ASP A 157 3.11 24.38 12.52
N GLU A 158 2.97 25.71 12.46
CA GLU A 158 1.93 26.40 11.69
C GLU A 158 2.10 26.23 10.16
N GLU A 159 3.34 26.19 9.68
CA GLU A 159 3.64 26.02 8.25
C GLU A 159 3.47 24.57 7.81
N LYS A 160 3.74 23.61 8.71
CA LYS A 160 3.47 22.18 8.47
C LYS A 160 1.97 21.94 8.32
N VAL A 161 1.17 22.52 9.21
CA VAL A 161 -0.30 22.42 9.17
C VAL A 161 -0.85 23.00 7.87
N SER A 162 -0.35 24.17 7.43
CA SER A 162 -0.78 24.82 6.18
C SER A 162 -0.46 24.00 4.92
N ARG A 163 0.68 23.29 4.90
CA ARG A 163 1.02 22.37 3.79
C ARG A 163 0.13 21.13 3.76
N ILE A 164 -0.24 20.58 4.91
CA ILE A 164 -1.15 19.43 4.99
C ILE A 164 -2.55 19.83 4.51
N ILE A 165 -3.05 21.00 4.93
CA ILE A 165 -4.37 21.51 4.50
C ILE A 165 -4.44 21.70 2.99
N SER A 166 -3.38 22.24 2.38
CA SER A 166 -3.31 22.44 0.91
C SER A 166 -3.17 21.15 0.11
N GLN A 167 -2.68 20.06 0.71
CA GLN A 167 -2.62 18.74 0.06
C GLN A 167 -3.95 17.98 0.14
N VAL A 168 -4.75 18.23 1.17
CA VAL A 168 -6.00 17.48 1.44
C VAL A 168 -7.24 18.17 0.83
N LEU A 169 -7.22 19.49 0.69
CA LEU A 169 -8.35 20.23 0.10
C LEU A 169 -8.01 20.69 -1.32
N PRO A 170 -8.64 20.13 -2.37
CA PRO A 170 -8.58 20.75 -3.69
C PRO A 170 -9.31 22.09 -3.61
N ILE A 171 -8.56 23.18 -3.72
CA ILE A 171 -9.10 24.54 -3.84
C ILE A 171 -10.07 24.54 -5.03
N PRO A 172 -11.37 24.81 -4.86
CA PRO A 172 -12.21 25.07 -6.02
C PRO A 172 -11.69 26.36 -6.66
N LYS A 173 -11.27 26.27 -7.92
CA LYS A 173 -10.97 27.44 -8.75
C LYS A 173 -12.22 28.30 -8.78
N ARG A 174 -12.28 29.34 -7.96
CA ARG A 174 -13.24 30.42 -8.12
C ARG A 174 -12.94 31.06 -9.46
N HIS A 175 -13.81 30.80 -10.44
CA HIS A 175 -13.93 31.63 -11.62
C HIS A 175 -14.29 33.03 -11.14
N LEU A 176 -13.28 33.90 -11.12
CA LEU A 176 -13.46 35.33 -10.98
C LEU A 176 -13.86 35.83 -12.38
N PHE A 177 -15.14 35.68 -12.73
CA PHE A 177 -15.72 36.50 -13.80
C PHE A 177 -16.00 37.86 -13.18
N GLN A 178 -15.11 38.80 -13.49
CA GLN A 178 -15.32 40.22 -13.28
C GLN A 178 -16.61 40.64 -14.02
N PHE A 179 -17.53 41.23 -13.27
CA PHE A 179 -18.48 42.19 -13.83
C PHE A 179 -17.68 43.41 -14.27
N LEU A 180 -17.68 43.71 -15.56
CA LEU A 180 -17.55 45.06 -16.10
C LEU A 180 -18.02 45.07 -17.57
N GLU A 181 -18.84 46.10 -17.84
CA GLU A 181 -19.59 46.48 -19.06
C GLU A 181 -20.95 45.81 -19.29
#